data_AF-A0A8S8Y7Y8-F1
#
_entry.id   AF-A0A8S8Y7Y8-F1
#
_cell.length_a   1.000
_cell.length_b   1.000
_cell.length_c   1.000
_cell.angle_alpha   90.00
_cell.angle_beta   90.00
_cell.angle_gamma   90.00
#
_symmetry.space_group_name_H-M   'P 1'
#
loop_
_entity.id
_entity.type
_entity.pdbx_description
1 polymer ?
#
loop_
_entity_poly.entity_id
_entity_poly.type
_entity_poly.pdbx_seq_one_letter_code
_entity_poly.pdbx_strand_id
1 'polypeptide(L)'
;MGPVGEQKTKPTQHTVKELRGLGITPDILVCRSSKPLNEETRNKLAAFCHVKPQAVMSTHDVPNIYHVPLMLQEQGLCDILGVDCSATGMLDDWKAMAFHLDTLTEEVHIAMVGKYTDLSDAYLSVIKSLQHAAMAVDRKLVIDWIEASHLEEDWAAEDHEAAWAALRKADGVLVPGGFGDRGVEGKSGRHTMHEPKASPTSASASGCKLPPSNSAGTSWA
;
A
#
# COMPACT_ATOMS: atom_id res chain seq x y z
N MET A 1 3.67 23.03 14.13
CA MET A 1 5.15 23.06 14.04
C MET A 1 5.74 23.76 15.26
N GLY A 2 6.97 23.43 15.66
CA GLY A 2 7.69 24.10 16.75
C GLY A 2 8.58 25.21 16.21
N PRO A 3 9.47 25.82 17.01
CA PRO A 3 10.56 26.61 16.46
C PRO A 3 11.26 25.78 15.37
N VAL A 4 11.58 26.42 14.25
CA VAL A 4 12.04 25.76 13.02
C VAL A 4 13.25 24.86 13.33
N GLY A 5 13.07 23.55 13.20
CA GLY A 5 14.14 22.54 13.34
C GLY A 5 14.09 21.66 14.60
N GLU A 6 13.36 22.03 15.66
CA GLU A 6 13.30 21.21 16.88
C GLU A 6 12.25 20.08 16.77
N GLN A 7 12.68 18.84 16.99
CA GLN A 7 11.78 17.68 17.06
C GLN A 7 11.00 17.70 18.39
N LYS A 8 9.68 17.90 18.30
CA LYS A 8 8.80 17.95 19.48
C LYS A 8 8.65 16.58 20.14
N THR A 9 8.98 16.51 21.43
CA THR A 9 8.86 15.27 22.22
C THR A 9 7.61 15.20 23.09
N LYS A 10 6.90 16.33 23.31
CA LYS A 10 5.76 16.42 24.23
C LYS A 10 4.64 15.40 23.95
N PRO A 11 4.17 15.20 22.70
CA PRO A 11 3.10 14.23 22.44
C PRO A 11 3.45 12.83 22.95
N THR A 12 4.64 12.33 22.64
CA THR A 12 5.13 11.02 23.12
C THR A 12 5.20 10.96 24.64
N GLN A 13 5.69 12.02 25.31
CA GLN A 13 5.76 12.08 26.77
C GLN A 13 4.38 11.98 27.43
N HIS A 14 3.36 12.61 26.84
CA HIS A 14 1.98 12.53 27.34
C HIS A 14 1.41 11.12 27.20
N THR A 15 1.58 10.48 26.03
CA THR A 15 1.12 9.10 25.81
C THR A 15 1.78 8.12 26.78
N VAL A 16 3.10 8.23 27.00
CA VAL A 16 3.79 7.34 27.97
C VAL A 16 3.31 7.58 29.40
N LYS A 17 3.03 8.84 29.77
CA LYS A 17 2.47 9.15 31.10
C LYS A 17 1.10 8.51 31.29
N GLU A 18 0.23 8.55 30.28
CA GLU A 18 -1.10 7.92 30.30
C GLU A 18 -1.00 6.40 30.40
N LEU A 19 -0.15 5.77 29.58
CA LEU A 19 0.09 4.32 29.64
C LEU A 19 0.56 3.87 31.03
N ARG A 20 1.50 4.60 31.63
CA ARG A 20 1.97 4.31 33.00
C ARG A 20 0.88 4.54 34.05
N GLY A 21 0.00 5.52 33.85
CA GLY A 21 -1.17 5.74 34.70
C GLY A 21 -2.14 4.55 34.70
N LEU A 22 -2.14 3.76 33.62
CA LEU A 22 -2.88 2.50 33.49
C LEU A 22 -2.07 1.27 33.97
N GLY A 23 -0.85 1.47 34.49
CA GLY A 23 0.04 0.39 34.94
C GLY A 23 0.89 -0.25 33.83
N ILE A 24 0.88 0.29 32.61
CA ILE A 24 1.66 -0.23 31.47
C ILE A 24 2.96 0.56 31.36
N THR A 25 4.11 -0.11 31.47
CA THR A 25 5.43 0.50 31.31
C THR A 25 6.05 0.02 30.00
N PRO A 26 6.39 0.91 29.06
CA PRO A 26 7.00 0.51 27.80
C PRO A 26 8.48 0.17 27.97
N ASP A 27 8.93 -0.92 27.35
CA ASP A 27 10.35 -1.28 27.27
C ASP A 27 11.07 -0.59 26.10
N ILE A 28 10.34 -0.38 25.00
CA ILE A 28 10.84 0.21 23.76
C ILE A 28 9.91 1.34 23.32
N LEU A 29 10.49 2.45 22.87
CA LEU A 29 9.76 3.55 22.26
C LEU A 29 10.07 3.61 20.77
N VAL A 30 9.07 3.32 19.94
CA VAL A 30 9.16 3.47 18.49
C VAL A 30 8.55 4.80 18.10
N CYS A 31 9.38 5.75 17.70
CA CYS A 31 8.99 7.13 17.46
C CYS A 31 9.02 7.44 15.96
N ARG A 32 7.82 7.60 15.38
CA ARG A 32 7.65 7.97 13.96
C ARG A 32 7.91 9.46 13.75
N SER A 33 8.70 9.79 12.73
CA SER A 33 9.03 11.18 12.36
C SER A 33 9.28 11.29 10.85
N SER A 34 9.34 12.50 10.30
CA SER A 34 9.72 12.68 8.89
C SER A 34 11.23 12.58 8.65
N LYS A 35 12.03 12.89 9.67
CA LYS A 35 13.49 12.83 9.64
C LYS A 35 14.00 11.96 10.79
N PRO A 36 15.22 11.39 10.68
CA PRO A 36 15.85 10.66 11.78
C PRO A 36 15.84 11.46 13.08
N LEU A 37 15.65 10.79 14.21
CA LEU A 37 15.70 11.45 15.52
C LEU A 37 17.12 11.89 15.85
N ASN A 38 17.25 13.14 16.28
CA ASN A 38 18.52 13.66 16.78
C ASN A 38 18.83 13.02 18.15
N GLU A 39 20.11 12.91 18.49
CA GLU A 39 20.53 12.32 19.78
C GLU A 39 19.95 13.08 20.99
N GLU A 40 19.87 14.41 20.92
CA GLU A 40 19.26 15.23 21.96
C GLU A 40 17.79 14.84 22.20
N THR A 41 17.01 14.71 21.13
CA THR A 41 15.61 14.30 21.17
C THR A 41 15.47 12.89 21.73
N ARG A 42 16.36 11.97 21.31
CA ARG A 42 16.41 10.60 21.81
C ARG A 42 16.67 10.55 23.31
N ASN A 43 17.68 11.28 23.79
CA ASN A 43 18.04 11.33 25.21
C ASN A 43 16.96 11.99 26.06
N LYS A 44 16.31 13.04 25.54
CA LYS A 44 15.16 13.67 26.20
C LYS A 44 14.02 12.68 26.35
N LEU A 45 13.64 11.97 25.28
CA LEU A 45 12.59 10.95 25.34
C LEU A 45 12.94 9.84 26.33
N ALA A 46 14.17 9.33 26.29
CA ALA A 46 14.65 8.30 27.21
C ALA A 46 14.51 8.73 28.68
N ALA A 47 14.96 9.95 29.01
CA ALA A 47 14.89 10.48 30.38
C ALA A 47 13.45 10.66 30.88
N PHE A 48 12.57 11.26 30.07
CA PHE A 48 11.17 11.51 30.46
C PHE A 48 10.32 10.22 30.52
N CYS A 49 10.64 9.26 29.68
CA CYS A 49 9.88 8.02 29.55
C CYS A 49 10.47 6.87 30.38
N HIS A 50 11.63 7.08 31.02
CA HIS A 50 12.33 6.09 31.84
C HIS A 50 12.71 4.81 31.08
N VAL A 51 13.18 4.97 29.85
CA VAL A 51 13.73 3.87 29.04
C VAL A 51 15.20 4.15 28.72
N LYS A 52 15.97 3.12 28.36
CA LYS A 52 17.36 3.30 27.92
C LYS A 52 17.38 4.10 26.61
N PRO A 53 18.38 4.99 26.36
CA PRO A 53 18.50 5.70 25.09
C PRO A 53 18.50 4.79 23.86
N GLN A 54 19.10 3.61 23.97
CA GLN A 54 19.13 2.58 22.92
C GLN A 54 17.73 2.01 22.60
N ALA A 55 16.82 2.02 23.57
CA ALA A 55 15.44 1.56 23.40
C ALA A 55 14.51 2.65 22.82
N VAL A 56 15.04 3.82 22.45
CA VAL A 56 14.30 4.87 21.74
C VAL A 56 14.66 4.81 20.26
N MET A 57 13.80 4.18 19.49
CA MET A 57 13.98 3.93 18.06
C MET A 57 13.33 5.01 17.22
N SER A 58 14.06 5.45 16.19
CA SER A 58 13.55 6.35 15.16
C SER A 58 12.95 5.53 14.03
N THR A 59 11.66 5.71 13.74
CA THR A 59 11.02 5.20 12.51
C THR A 59 10.70 6.36 11.60
N HIS A 60 11.73 6.84 10.90
CA HIS A 60 11.56 7.97 10.00
C HIS A 60 10.99 7.54 8.64
N ASP A 61 10.47 8.50 7.87
CA ASP A 61 9.96 8.20 6.53
C ASP A 61 11.09 7.65 5.63
N VAL A 62 10.79 6.55 4.93
CA VAL A 62 11.71 5.82 4.04
C VAL A 62 11.14 5.71 2.63
N PRO A 63 11.99 5.46 1.61
CA PRO A 63 11.54 5.35 0.22
C PRO A 63 10.47 4.29 0.00
N ASN A 64 10.59 3.16 0.69
CA ASN A 64 9.62 2.08 0.64
C ASN A 64 9.56 1.32 1.98
N ILE A 65 8.45 0.60 2.21
CA ILE A 65 8.17 -0.07 3.49
C ILE A 65 9.15 -1.19 3.86
N TYR A 66 9.87 -1.76 2.88
CA TYR A 66 10.81 -2.86 3.10
C TYR A 66 12.11 -2.37 3.76
N HIS A 67 12.35 -1.07 3.81
CA HIS A 67 13.44 -0.47 4.59
C HIS A 67 13.16 -0.44 6.10
N VAL A 68 11.91 -0.55 6.54
CA VAL A 68 11.56 -0.41 7.97
C VAL A 68 12.23 -1.50 8.83
N PRO A 69 12.21 -2.80 8.46
CA PRO A 69 12.92 -3.82 9.23
C PRO A 69 14.43 -3.60 9.30
N LEU A 70 15.05 -3.15 8.20
CA LEU A 70 16.48 -2.85 8.12
C LEU A 70 16.84 -1.69 9.06
N MET A 71 16.07 -0.60 9.01
CA MET A 71 16.25 0.56 9.89
C MET A 71 16.15 0.21 11.37
N LEU A 72 15.22 -0.68 11.74
CA LEU A 72 15.06 -1.10 13.13
C LEU A 72 16.20 -2.03 13.57
N GLN A 73 16.65 -2.91 12.67
CA GLN A 73 17.79 -3.78 12.92
C GLN A 73 19.09 -2.98 13.11
N GLU A 74 19.35 -1.98 12.26
CA GLU A 74 20.51 -1.07 12.38
C GLU A 74 20.52 -0.28 13.71
N GLN A 75 19.35 -0.06 14.30
CA GLN A 75 19.20 0.59 15.61
C GLN A 75 19.29 -0.37 16.80
N GLY A 76 19.59 -1.65 16.57
CA GLY A 76 19.80 -2.65 17.64
C GLY A 76 18.52 -3.26 18.20
N LEU A 77 17.40 -3.26 17.46
CA LEU A 77 16.16 -3.90 17.91
C LEU A 77 16.35 -5.38 18.24
N CYS A 78 17.13 -6.10 17.43
CA CYS A 78 17.43 -7.52 17.64
C CYS A 78 18.14 -7.76 18.98
N ASP A 79 19.11 -6.91 19.33
CA ASP A 79 19.85 -7.00 20.59
C ASP A 79 18.95 -6.73 21.80
N ILE A 80 18.04 -5.76 21.68
CA ILE A 80 17.09 -5.42 22.75
C ILE A 80 16.10 -6.56 22.99
N LEU A 81 15.64 -7.22 21.93
CA LEU A 81 14.74 -8.37 22.02
C LEU A 81 15.46 -9.68 22.37
N GLY A 82 16.80 -9.71 22.30
CA GLY A 82 17.59 -10.94 22.47
C GLY A 82 17.36 -11.97 21.37
N VAL A 83 17.08 -11.51 20.15
CA VAL A 83 16.78 -12.37 18.99
C VAL A 83 17.94 -12.32 18.00
N ASP A 84 18.40 -13.48 17.55
CA ASP A 84 19.35 -13.58 16.45
C ASP A 84 18.63 -13.42 15.11
N CYS A 85 18.62 -12.19 14.60
CA CYS A 85 18.04 -11.87 13.30
C CYS A 85 18.86 -12.42 12.10
N SER A 86 20.06 -12.94 12.33
CA SER A 86 20.91 -13.53 11.28
C SER A 86 20.68 -15.03 11.07
N ALA A 87 20.00 -15.69 12.01
CA ALA A 87 19.84 -17.14 12.04
C ALA A 87 19.14 -17.75 10.81
N THR A 88 18.29 -16.98 10.11
CA THR A 88 17.45 -17.48 9.02
C THR A 88 17.82 -16.94 7.64
N GLY A 89 18.73 -15.97 7.54
CA GLY A 89 19.02 -15.27 6.27
C GLY A 89 17.89 -14.35 5.78
N MET A 90 16.72 -14.33 6.44
CA MET A 90 15.57 -13.54 5.99
C MET A 90 15.88 -12.04 5.88
N LEU A 91 16.76 -11.51 6.74
CA LEU A 91 17.16 -10.10 6.67
C LEU A 91 17.82 -9.75 5.33
N ASP A 92 18.57 -10.69 4.75
CA ASP A 92 19.17 -10.51 3.42
C ASP A 92 18.10 -10.49 2.32
N ASP A 93 17.05 -11.31 2.44
CA ASP A 93 15.91 -11.27 1.52
C ASP A 93 15.15 -9.93 1.60
N TRP A 94 14.91 -9.43 2.81
CA TRP A 94 14.30 -8.10 3.01
C TRP A 94 15.17 -6.99 2.41
N LYS A 95 16.49 -7.10 2.60
CA LYS A 95 17.45 -6.17 2.04
C LYS A 95 17.41 -6.18 0.52
N ALA A 96 17.48 -7.37 -0.10
CA ALA A 96 17.38 -7.53 -1.53
C ALA A 96 16.07 -6.94 -2.09
N MET A 97 14.94 -7.22 -1.43
CA MET A 97 13.62 -6.71 -1.83
C MET A 97 13.52 -5.18 -1.75
N ALA A 98 14.05 -4.58 -0.68
CA ALA A 98 14.02 -3.13 -0.48
C ALA A 98 14.82 -2.40 -1.57
N PHE A 99 16.04 -2.87 -1.85
CA PHE A 99 16.89 -2.26 -2.87
C PHE A 99 16.41 -2.57 -4.29
N HIS A 100 15.90 -3.77 -4.55
CA HIS A 100 15.32 -4.11 -5.85
C HIS A 100 14.23 -3.11 -6.24
N LEU A 101 13.27 -2.87 -5.35
CA LEU A 101 12.19 -1.92 -5.59
C LEU A 101 12.70 -0.49 -5.86
N ASP A 102 13.74 -0.04 -5.15
CA ASP A 102 14.33 1.29 -5.37
C ASP A 102 15.02 1.45 -6.73
N THR A 103 15.46 0.33 -7.32
CA THR A 103 16.19 0.32 -8.61
C THR A 103 15.29 0.17 -9.83
N LEU A 104 14.01 -0.13 -9.66
CA LEU A 104 13.07 -0.32 -10.77
C LEU A 104 12.81 1.00 -11.51
N THR A 105 13.06 1.00 -12.81
CA THR A 105 12.94 2.20 -13.66
C THR A 105 11.93 2.03 -14.78
N GLU A 106 11.84 0.85 -15.39
CA GLU A 106 10.88 0.60 -16.46
C GLU A 106 9.47 0.45 -15.89
N GLU A 107 8.56 1.30 -16.34
CA GLU A 107 7.21 1.40 -15.76
C GLU A 107 6.25 0.38 -16.39
N VAL A 108 5.27 -0.06 -15.61
CA VAL A 108 4.07 -0.77 -16.09
C VAL A 108 2.84 -0.04 -15.57
N HIS A 109 1.97 0.35 -16.50
CA HIS A 109 0.77 1.13 -16.23
C HIS A 109 -0.44 0.21 -16.04
N ILE A 110 -1.00 0.19 -14.84
CA ILE A 110 -2.21 -0.55 -14.53
C ILE A 110 -3.34 0.45 -14.24
N ALA A 111 -4.33 0.47 -15.13
CA ALA A 111 -5.55 1.24 -14.93
C ALA A 111 -6.43 0.55 -13.87
N MET A 112 -6.68 1.24 -12.76
CA MET A 112 -7.55 0.76 -11.69
C MET A 112 -8.90 1.47 -11.73
N VAL A 113 -9.94 0.73 -12.13
CA VAL A 113 -11.30 1.25 -12.32
C VAL A 113 -12.12 1.05 -11.05
N GLY A 114 -12.19 2.10 -10.23
CA GLY A 114 -12.76 2.06 -8.89
C GLY A 114 -13.90 3.06 -8.68
N LYS A 115 -14.59 2.94 -7.54
CA LYS A 115 -15.57 3.93 -7.08
C LYS A 115 -14.96 4.93 -6.08
N TYR A 116 -13.81 4.58 -5.51
CA TYR A 116 -13.15 5.34 -4.45
C TYR A 116 -11.69 5.60 -4.84
N THR A 117 -11.48 6.32 -5.93
CA THR A 117 -10.13 6.69 -6.42
C THR A 117 -9.37 7.56 -5.41
N ASP A 118 -10.08 8.36 -4.62
CA ASP A 118 -9.49 9.22 -3.59
C ASP A 118 -9.11 8.47 -2.29
N LEU A 119 -9.58 7.24 -2.10
CA LEU A 119 -9.36 6.45 -0.89
C LEU A 119 -8.45 5.26 -1.17
N SER A 120 -7.17 5.54 -1.41
CA SER A 120 -6.14 4.53 -1.72
C SER A 120 -6.06 3.38 -0.70
N ASP A 121 -6.40 3.62 0.57
CA ASP A 121 -6.40 2.62 1.64
C ASP A 121 -7.36 1.45 1.38
N ALA A 122 -8.49 1.69 0.69
CA ALA A 122 -9.45 0.65 0.34
C ALA A 122 -8.87 -0.40 -0.62
N TYR A 123 -7.80 -0.05 -1.34
CA TYR A 123 -7.16 -0.89 -2.34
C TYR A 123 -5.73 -1.27 -1.95
N LEU A 124 -5.30 -1.02 -0.71
CA LEU A 124 -3.91 -1.23 -0.29
C LEU A 124 -3.45 -2.67 -0.54
N SER A 125 -4.27 -3.67 -0.21
CA SER A 125 -3.94 -5.09 -0.44
C SER A 125 -3.76 -5.42 -1.93
N VAL A 126 -4.59 -4.83 -2.79
CA VAL A 126 -4.53 -4.99 -4.25
C VAL A 126 -3.27 -4.33 -4.80
N ILE A 127 -3.00 -3.09 -4.40
CA ILE A 127 -1.81 -2.33 -4.81
C ILE A 127 -0.55 -3.08 -4.40
N LYS A 128 -0.49 -3.63 -3.18
CA LYS A 128 0.68 -4.39 -2.71
C LYS A 128 0.87 -5.70 -3.46
N SER A 129 -0.21 -6.40 -3.79
CA SER A 129 -0.15 -7.61 -4.60
C SER A 129 0.37 -7.32 -6.02
N LEU A 130 -0.14 -6.25 -6.65
CA LEU A 130 0.36 -5.78 -7.94
C LEU A 130 1.82 -5.34 -7.86
N GLN A 131 2.22 -4.68 -6.77
CA GLN A 131 3.59 -4.24 -6.56
C GLN A 131 4.54 -5.44 -6.51
N HIS A 132 4.18 -6.52 -5.80
CA HIS A 132 4.96 -7.76 -5.78
C HIS A 132 5.03 -8.42 -7.15
N ALA A 133 3.90 -8.47 -7.89
CA ALA A 133 3.88 -9.03 -9.24
C ALA A 133 4.76 -8.23 -10.21
N ALA A 134 4.70 -6.90 -10.14
CA ALA A 134 5.51 -6.00 -10.97
C ALA A 134 7.01 -6.13 -10.63
N MET A 135 7.36 -6.20 -9.35
CA MET A 135 8.73 -6.47 -8.91
C MET A 135 9.26 -7.80 -9.47
N ALA A 136 8.44 -8.85 -9.51
CA ALA A 136 8.84 -10.16 -10.03
C ALA A 136 9.17 -10.17 -11.54
N VAL A 137 8.76 -9.14 -12.28
CA VAL A 137 9.05 -8.96 -13.72
C VAL A 137 9.89 -7.71 -14.01
N ASP A 138 10.58 -7.19 -12.98
CA ASP A 138 11.45 -6.02 -13.06
C ASP A 138 10.77 -4.74 -13.59
N ARG A 139 9.52 -4.51 -13.16
CA ARG A 139 8.73 -3.32 -13.52
C ARG A 139 8.35 -2.48 -12.32
N LYS A 140 8.44 -1.17 -12.48
CA LYS A 140 7.91 -0.18 -11.54
C LYS A 140 6.41 -0.01 -11.78
N LEU A 141 5.59 -0.41 -10.82
CA LEU A 141 4.14 -0.26 -10.87
C LEU A 141 3.73 1.22 -10.87
N VAL A 142 2.95 1.61 -11.87
CA VAL A 142 2.24 2.89 -11.93
C VAL A 142 0.74 2.59 -11.97
N ILE A 143 -0.02 3.20 -11.06
CA ILE A 143 -1.47 3.04 -10.99
C ILE A 143 -2.13 4.27 -11.59
N ASP A 144 -2.88 4.04 -12.66
CA ASP A 144 -3.72 5.05 -13.28
C ASP A 144 -5.14 4.90 -12.71
N TRP A 145 -5.55 5.83 -11.86
CA TRP A 145 -6.85 5.80 -11.20
C TRP A 145 -7.95 6.28 -12.13
N ILE A 146 -8.98 5.46 -12.32
CA ILE A 146 -10.13 5.79 -13.15
C ILE A 146 -11.40 5.60 -12.33
N GLU A 147 -12.21 6.66 -12.24
CA GLU A 147 -13.52 6.55 -11.61
C GLU A 147 -14.48 5.83 -12.56
N ALA A 148 -15.14 4.78 -12.08
CA ALA A 148 -16.02 3.96 -12.90
C ALA A 148 -17.20 4.75 -13.49
N SER A 149 -17.66 5.80 -12.80
CA SER A 149 -18.72 6.72 -13.25
C SER A 149 -18.30 7.51 -14.50
N HIS A 150 -17.01 7.86 -14.62
CA HIS A 150 -16.49 8.61 -15.77
C HIS A 150 -16.54 7.78 -17.06
N LEU A 151 -16.66 6.45 -16.97
CA LEU A 151 -16.78 5.57 -18.14
C LEU A 151 -18.22 5.41 -18.63
N GLU A 152 -19.22 5.95 -17.92
CA GLU A 152 -20.64 5.89 -18.31
C GLU A 152 -20.94 6.95 -19.39
N GLU A 153 -21.86 6.65 -20.32
CA GLU A 153 -22.18 7.52 -21.49
C GLU A 153 -22.81 8.86 -21.09
N ASP A 154 -23.53 8.88 -19.96
CA ASP A 154 -24.24 10.06 -19.46
C ASP A 154 -23.34 11.02 -18.67
N TRP A 155 -22.04 10.71 -18.53
CA TRP A 155 -21.10 11.54 -17.78
C TRP A 155 -20.60 12.75 -18.59
N ALA A 156 -20.02 13.74 -17.91
CA ALA A 156 -19.44 14.92 -18.55
C ALA A 156 -18.40 14.52 -19.62
N ALA A 157 -18.55 15.08 -20.84
CA ALA A 157 -17.79 14.65 -22.01
C ALA A 157 -16.27 14.71 -21.84
N GLU A 158 -15.76 15.73 -21.12
CA GLU A 158 -14.32 15.91 -20.89
C GLU A 158 -13.74 14.82 -19.97
N ASP A 159 -14.40 14.53 -18.85
CA ASP A 159 -13.99 13.48 -17.91
C ASP A 159 -14.13 12.09 -18.53
N HIS A 160 -15.15 11.90 -19.37
CA HIS A 160 -15.37 10.66 -20.11
C HIS A 160 -14.27 10.38 -21.12
N GLU A 161 -13.91 11.37 -21.95
CA GLU A 161 -12.82 11.23 -22.91
C GLU A 161 -11.48 10.97 -22.21
N ALA A 162 -11.19 11.70 -21.12
CA ALA A 162 -9.98 11.53 -20.33
C ALA A 162 -9.88 10.13 -19.70
N ALA A 163 -10.97 9.62 -19.13
CA ALA A 163 -11.03 8.28 -18.55
C ALA A 163 -10.78 7.19 -19.61
N TRP A 164 -11.42 7.29 -20.77
CA TRP A 164 -11.18 6.35 -21.87
C TRP A 164 -9.78 6.46 -22.47
N ALA A 165 -9.21 7.67 -22.56
CA ALA A 165 -7.84 7.88 -23.02
C ALA A 165 -6.82 7.23 -22.07
N ALA A 166 -7.00 7.39 -20.75
CA ALA A 166 -6.18 6.73 -19.74
C ALA A 166 -6.31 5.20 -19.82
N LEU A 167 -7.54 4.69 -19.94
CA LEU A 167 -7.80 3.25 -20.05
C LEU A 167 -7.12 2.62 -21.29
N ARG A 168 -7.13 3.32 -22.44
CA ARG A 168 -6.49 2.85 -23.67
C ARG A 168 -4.96 2.90 -23.63
N LYS A 169 -4.38 3.76 -22.79
CA LYS A 169 -2.93 3.90 -22.64
C LYS A 169 -2.33 2.86 -21.69
N ALA A 170 -3.14 2.32 -20.77
CA ALA A 170 -2.66 1.36 -19.77
C ALA A 170 -2.23 0.01 -20.39
N ASP A 171 -1.22 -0.61 -19.78
CA ASP A 171 -0.72 -1.94 -20.15
C ASP A 171 -1.64 -3.06 -19.62
N GLY A 172 -2.40 -2.77 -18.56
CA GLY A 172 -3.39 -3.67 -17.98
C GLY A 172 -4.52 -2.92 -17.30
N VAL A 173 -5.67 -3.57 -17.20
CA VAL A 173 -6.86 -3.02 -16.52
C VAL A 173 -7.23 -3.93 -15.35
N LEU A 174 -7.39 -3.35 -14.18
CA LEU A 174 -7.89 -4.03 -13.00
C LEU A 174 -9.17 -3.38 -12.50
N VAL A 175 -10.23 -4.18 -12.44
CA VAL A 175 -11.53 -3.76 -11.89
C VAL A 175 -11.72 -4.43 -10.53
N PRO A 176 -11.39 -3.76 -9.41
CA PRO A 176 -11.64 -4.32 -8.09
C PRO A 176 -13.15 -4.46 -7.83
N GLY A 177 -13.49 -5.45 -7.01
CA GLY A 177 -14.85 -5.65 -6.54
C GLY A 177 -15.45 -4.36 -5.97
N GLY A 178 -16.68 -4.05 -6.34
CA GLY A 178 -17.43 -2.90 -5.83
C GLY A 178 -18.73 -3.34 -5.16
N PHE A 179 -19.21 -2.55 -4.21
CA PHE A 179 -20.49 -2.76 -3.55
C PHE A 179 -21.49 -1.67 -4.00
N GLY A 180 -22.70 -2.09 -4.40
CA GLY A 180 -23.79 -1.22 -4.86
C GLY A 180 -23.88 -1.03 -6.38
N ASP A 181 -24.98 -0.40 -6.83
CA ASP A 181 -25.38 -0.36 -8.26
C ASP A 181 -24.71 0.75 -9.10
N ARG A 182 -23.97 1.67 -8.48
CA ARG A 182 -23.29 2.78 -9.20
C ARG A 182 -21.98 2.32 -9.85
N GLY A 183 -21.74 2.69 -11.11
CA GLY A 183 -20.53 2.32 -11.84
C GLY A 183 -20.54 0.90 -12.39
N VAL A 184 -21.68 0.18 -12.30
CA VAL A 184 -21.79 -1.22 -12.75
C VAL A 184 -21.72 -1.30 -14.28
N GLU A 185 -22.29 -0.32 -14.99
CA GLU A 185 -22.27 -0.27 -16.46
C GLU A 185 -20.88 0.09 -16.97
N GLY A 186 -20.22 1.09 -16.37
CA GLY A 186 -18.82 1.42 -16.66
C GLY A 186 -17.84 0.26 -16.39
N LYS A 187 -18.10 -0.55 -15.36
CA LYS A 187 -17.32 -1.78 -15.08
C LYS A 187 -17.61 -2.94 -16.03
N SER A 188 -18.79 -2.97 -16.66
CA SER A 188 -19.27 -4.09 -17.49
C SER A 188 -19.11 -3.86 -18.99
N GLY A 189 -18.52 -2.72 -19.40
CA GLY A 189 -18.23 -2.27 -20.77
C GLY A 189 -18.58 -3.28 -21.87
N ARG A 190 -19.87 -3.37 -22.21
CA ARG A 190 -20.37 -4.26 -23.26
C ARG A 190 -20.39 -3.52 -24.59
N HIS A 191 -19.23 -2.99 -25.01
CA HIS A 191 -19.03 -2.52 -26.37
C HIS A 191 -17.67 -3.01 -26.85
N THR A 192 -17.73 -4.05 -27.70
CA THR A 192 -16.71 -4.49 -28.67
C THR A 192 -15.33 -3.84 -28.46
N MET A 193 -14.58 -4.37 -27.49
CA MET A 193 -13.15 -4.13 -27.41
C MET A 193 -12.56 -4.75 -28.67
N HIS A 194 -12.25 -3.92 -29.66
CA HIS A 194 -11.42 -4.33 -30.80
C HIS A 194 -10.10 -4.80 -30.20
N GLU A 195 -9.81 -6.11 -30.27
CA GLU A 195 -8.63 -6.75 -29.64
C GLU A 195 -7.39 -5.84 -29.67
N PRO A 196 -7.03 -5.19 -28.55
CA PRO A 196 -5.70 -4.67 -28.39
C PRO A 196 -4.82 -5.86 -28.01
N LYS A 197 -3.65 -5.98 -28.66
CA LYS A 197 -2.60 -6.98 -28.44
C LYS A 197 -2.70 -7.65 -27.05
N ALA A 198 -3.22 -8.88 -27.02
CA ALA A 198 -3.16 -9.85 -25.92
C ALA A 198 -2.77 -9.27 -24.54
N SER A 199 -3.66 -8.46 -23.93
CA SER A 199 -3.47 -7.99 -22.55
C SER A 199 -4.18 -8.96 -21.59
N PRO A 200 -3.47 -9.55 -20.60
CA PRO A 200 -4.09 -10.47 -19.65
C PRO A 200 -4.98 -9.69 -18.68
N THR A 201 -6.30 -9.92 -18.75
CA THR A 201 -7.26 -9.38 -17.77
C THR A 201 -7.34 -10.33 -16.56
N SER A 202 -6.97 -9.88 -15.37
CA SER A 202 -7.16 -10.64 -14.12
C SER A 202 -8.37 -10.10 -13.34
N ALA A 203 -9.44 -10.88 -13.23
CA ALA A 203 -10.59 -10.57 -12.40
C ALA A 203 -10.43 -11.14 -10.98
N SER A 204 -10.70 -10.35 -9.94
CA SER A 204 -10.78 -10.87 -8.56
C SER A 204 -12.20 -11.38 -8.24
N ALA A 205 -12.29 -12.25 -7.22
CA ALA A 205 -13.30 -13.31 -7.00
C ALA A 205 -14.80 -12.95 -6.97
N SER A 206 -15.21 -11.70 -7.21
CA SER A 206 -16.63 -11.30 -7.18
C SER A 206 -17.28 -11.18 -8.58
N GLY A 207 -16.49 -11.35 -9.66
CA GLY A 207 -16.98 -11.25 -11.04
C GLY A 207 -17.74 -12.48 -11.57
N CYS A 208 -17.68 -13.63 -10.88
CA CYS A 208 -18.46 -14.82 -11.25
C CYS A 208 -19.88 -14.75 -10.67
N LYS A 209 -20.75 -13.91 -11.25
CA LYS A 209 -22.19 -14.17 -11.16
C LYS A 209 -22.51 -15.34 -12.10
N LEU A 210 -22.78 -16.50 -11.52
CA LEU A 210 -23.34 -17.67 -12.21
C LEU A 210 -24.53 -17.22 -13.09
N PRO A 211 -24.62 -17.65 -14.36
CA PRO A 211 -25.79 -17.35 -15.18
C PRO A 211 -27.03 -17.97 -14.53
N PRO A 212 -28.21 -17.32 -14.64
CA PRO A 212 -29.44 -17.89 -14.12
C PRO A 212 -29.71 -19.23 -14.79
N SER A 213 -29.90 -20.26 -13.97
CA SER A 213 -30.28 -21.60 -14.40
C SER A 213 -31.64 -21.53 -15.11
N ASN A 214 -31.65 -21.61 -16.44
CA ASN A 214 -32.86 -21.93 -17.18
C ASN A 214 -33.12 -23.43 -17.05
N SER A 215 -34.09 -23.78 -16.21
CA SER A 215 -34.69 -25.10 -16.13
C SER A 215 -35.74 -25.28 -17.24
N ALA A 216 -35.33 -25.94 -18.33
CA ALA A 216 -36.18 -26.71 -19.25
C ALA A 216 -35.19 -27.47 -20.15
N GLY A 217 -35.04 -28.79 -20.12
CA GLY A 217 -36.04 -29.85 -20.14
C GLY A 217 -35.86 -30.62 -21.46
N THR A 218 -35.72 -31.95 -21.38
CA THR A 218 -35.65 -32.96 -22.49
C THR A 218 -34.33 -33.02 -23.29
N SER A 219 -33.77 -34.15 -23.74
CA SER A 219 -34.04 -35.59 -23.62
C SER A 219 -32.97 -36.33 -24.48
N TRP A 220 -32.24 -37.27 -23.87
CA TRP A 220 -31.67 -38.54 -24.41
C TRP A 220 -30.68 -38.56 -25.61
N ALA A 221 -29.65 -39.40 -25.40
CA ALA A 221 -28.76 -40.10 -26.35
C ALA A 221 -27.73 -39.28 -27.14
#